data_AF-A0A969KK73-F1
#
_entry.id   AF-A0A969KK73-F1
#
_cell.length_a   1.000
_cell.length_b   1.000
_cell.length_c   1.000
_cell.angle_alpha   90.00
_cell.angle_beta   90.00
_cell.angle_gamma   90.00
#
_symmetry.space_group_name_H-M   'P 1'
#
loop_
_entity.id
_entity.type
_entity.pdbx_description
1 polymer ?
#
loop_
_entity_poly.entity_id
_entity_poly.type
_entity_poly.pdbx_seq_one_letter_code
_entity_poly.pdbx_strand_id
1 'polypeptide(L)'
;MPRPNQAFWTLSALWAGWLWGKDEVEPYKIALRRRRYDWAWNATALFAIFNHLNDLLPDGVPMFGILPEPEPAFLTSAMTAAFSAGFDLQSIALRTGHDPVQVVWQSAKKPNAEKIKQDAIKSSLQKFLSGRGEPASYFHVHLAGLIALVENKCLKQDADEFDDALRKTQTLFETILKE
;
A
#
# COMPACT_ATOMS: atom_id res chain seq x y z
N MET A 1 -9.10 -2.29 -4.66
CA MET A 1 -8.78 -0.93 -4.15
C MET A 1 -8.47 -0.06 -5.35
N PRO A 2 -9.30 0.95 -5.66
CA PRO A 2 -9.05 1.83 -6.80
C PRO A 2 -7.92 2.83 -6.51
N ARG A 3 -7.17 3.20 -7.54
CA ARG A 3 -6.19 4.30 -7.47
C ARG A 3 -6.94 5.62 -7.26
N PRO A 4 -6.47 6.51 -6.36
CA PRO A 4 -7.04 7.85 -6.26
C PRO A 4 -6.93 8.61 -7.59
N ASN A 5 -8.07 9.02 -8.15
CA ASN A 5 -8.13 9.72 -9.43
C ASN A 5 -8.67 11.14 -9.26
N GLN A 6 -7.78 12.14 -9.38
CA GLN A 6 -8.14 13.55 -9.24
C GLN A 6 -9.11 14.04 -10.33
N ALA A 7 -8.96 13.57 -11.56
CA ALA A 7 -9.85 13.95 -12.66
C ALA A 7 -11.27 13.46 -12.40
N PHE A 8 -11.43 12.22 -11.89
CA PHE A 8 -12.72 11.68 -11.50
C PHE A 8 -13.41 12.53 -10.42
N TRP A 9 -12.71 12.87 -9.34
CA TRP A 9 -13.28 13.68 -8.26
C TRP A 9 -13.59 15.11 -8.70
N THR A 10 -12.74 15.70 -9.54
CA THR A 10 -12.96 17.03 -10.10
C THR A 10 -14.19 17.05 -11.00
N LEU A 11 -14.31 16.04 -11.88
CA LEU A 11 -15.45 15.89 -12.78
C LEU A 11 -16.73 15.60 -12.00
N SER A 12 -16.69 14.73 -10.98
CA SER A 12 -17.84 14.44 -10.11
C SER A 12 -18.36 15.69 -9.42
N ALA A 13 -17.46 16.52 -8.89
CA ALA A 13 -17.83 17.77 -8.24
C ALA A 13 -18.37 18.82 -9.23
N LEU A 14 -17.79 18.89 -10.43
CA LEU A 14 -18.28 19.77 -11.50
C LEU A 14 -19.70 19.38 -11.93
N TRP A 15 -19.95 18.09 -12.16
CA TRP A 15 -21.29 17.61 -12.51
C TRP A 15 -22.28 17.79 -11.37
N ALA A 16 -21.87 17.54 -10.12
CA ALA A 16 -22.74 17.76 -8.96
C ALA A 16 -23.18 19.23 -8.87
N GLY A 17 -22.25 20.16 -9.08
CA GLY A 17 -22.54 21.59 -9.08
C GLY A 17 -23.39 22.06 -10.26
N TRP A 18 -23.21 21.44 -11.43
CA TRP A 18 -24.01 21.74 -12.61
C TRP A 18 -25.45 21.22 -12.50
N LEU A 19 -25.63 19.99 -12.01
CA LEU A 19 -26.93 19.32 -11.95
C LEU A 19 -27.79 19.78 -10.76
N TRP A 20 -27.19 19.92 -9.57
CA TRP A 20 -27.94 20.17 -8.34
C TRP A 20 -27.60 21.49 -7.65
N GLY A 21 -26.73 22.30 -8.27
CA GLY A 21 -26.36 23.61 -7.76
C GLY A 21 -25.19 23.58 -6.78
N LYS A 22 -24.71 24.77 -6.43
CA LYS A 22 -23.44 24.95 -5.71
C LYS A 22 -23.41 24.36 -4.30
N ASP A 23 -24.57 24.25 -3.64
CA ASP A 23 -24.66 23.82 -2.24
C ASP A 23 -24.41 22.31 -2.11
N GLU A 24 -24.75 21.53 -3.15
CA GLU A 24 -24.49 20.09 -3.24
C GLU A 24 -23.01 19.75 -3.52
N VAL A 25 -22.19 20.76 -3.81
CA VAL A 25 -20.73 20.60 -4.01
C VAL A 25 -19.97 20.65 -2.68
N GLU A 26 -20.60 21.10 -1.60
CA GLU A 26 -19.93 21.31 -0.30
C GLU A 26 -19.16 20.07 0.21
N PRO A 27 -19.72 18.84 0.14
CA PRO A 27 -19.00 17.63 0.56
C PRO A 27 -17.73 17.37 -0.27
N TYR A 28 -17.71 17.79 -1.53
CA TYR A 28 -16.62 17.56 -2.47
C TYR A 28 -15.49 18.57 -2.37
N LYS A 29 -15.69 19.72 -1.69
CA LYS A 29 -14.65 20.76 -1.57
C LYS A 29 -13.36 20.25 -0.92
N ILE A 30 -13.46 19.30 0.00
CA ILE A 30 -12.29 18.69 0.66
C ILE A 30 -11.48 17.86 -0.35
N ALA A 31 -12.14 17.10 -1.21
CA ALA A 31 -11.50 16.30 -2.27
C ALA A 31 -10.90 17.21 -3.36
N LEU A 32 -11.58 18.29 -3.73
CA LEU A 32 -11.13 19.26 -4.74
C LEU A 32 -9.91 20.08 -4.30
N ARG A 33 -9.83 20.47 -3.02
CA ARG A 33 -8.72 21.27 -2.48
C ARG A 33 -7.40 20.50 -2.40
N ARG A 34 -7.43 19.17 -2.47
CA ARG A 34 -6.25 18.31 -2.42
C ARG A 34 -5.61 18.22 -3.81
N ARG A 35 -4.57 19.02 -4.03
CA ARG A 35 -3.81 19.09 -5.30
C ARG A 35 -2.90 17.88 -5.58
N ARG A 36 -2.54 17.11 -4.56
CA ARG A 36 -1.77 15.86 -4.67
C ARG A 36 -2.34 14.87 -3.67
N TYR A 37 -2.85 13.74 -4.16
CA TYR A 37 -3.06 12.58 -3.31
C TYR A 37 -1.67 11.99 -3.08
N ASP A 38 -1.04 12.31 -1.95
CA ASP A 38 0.15 11.59 -1.53
C ASP A 38 -0.23 10.18 -1.08
N TRP A 39 0.73 9.27 -1.18
CA TRP A 39 0.51 7.86 -0.83
C TRP A 39 0.35 7.66 0.68
N ALA A 40 0.85 8.58 1.50
CA ALA A 40 0.65 8.58 2.94
C ALA A 40 -0.83 8.78 3.33
N TRP A 41 -1.53 9.70 2.65
CA TRP A 41 -2.96 9.89 2.81
C TRP A 41 -3.74 8.68 2.33
N ASN A 42 -3.35 8.08 1.20
CA ASN A 42 -3.99 6.85 0.73
C ASN A 42 -3.82 5.73 1.77
N ALA A 43 -2.63 5.57 2.35
CA ALA A 43 -2.36 4.58 3.38
C ALA A 43 -3.19 4.85 4.64
N THR A 44 -3.32 6.12 5.03
CA THR A 44 -4.14 6.54 6.18
C THR A 44 -5.62 6.22 5.96
N ALA A 45 -6.16 6.50 4.77
CA ALA A 45 -7.54 6.19 4.43
C ALA A 45 -7.81 4.68 4.38
N LEU A 46 -6.92 3.91 3.75
CA LEU A 46 -7.00 2.45 3.70
C LEU A 46 -6.88 1.84 5.10
N PHE A 47 -5.98 2.37 5.94
CA PHE A 47 -5.81 1.92 7.32
C PHE A 47 -7.08 2.12 8.14
N ALA A 48 -7.76 3.26 8.03
CA ALA A 48 -9.02 3.48 8.74
C ALA A 48 -10.07 2.42 8.38
N ILE A 49 -10.17 2.08 7.09
CA ILE A 49 -11.09 1.05 6.58
C ILE A 49 -10.69 -0.33 7.09
N PHE A 50 -9.43 -0.71 6.93
CA PHE A 50 -8.93 -2.03 7.35
C PHE A 50 -8.96 -2.20 8.85
N ASN A 51 -8.61 -1.18 9.63
CA ASN A 51 -8.64 -1.26 11.08
C ASN A 51 -10.07 -1.51 11.57
N HIS A 52 -11.03 -0.72 11.06
CA HIS A 52 -12.43 -0.94 11.38
C HIS A 52 -12.92 -2.34 10.97
N LEU A 53 -12.52 -2.80 9.78
CA LEU A 53 -12.85 -4.15 9.31
C LEU A 53 -12.25 -5.23 10.22
N ASN A 54 -10.98 -5.13 10.59
CA ASN A 54 -10.30 -6.11 11.43
C ASN A 54 -10.92 -6.17 12.83
N ASP A 55 -11.34 -5.03 13.40
CA ASP A 55 -12.04 -4.97 14.69
C ASP A 55 -13.39 -5.74 14.68
N LEU A 56 -13.98 -5.97 13.50
CA LEU A 56 -15.24 -6.68 13.33
C LEU A 56 -15.07 -8.16 12.96
N LEU A 57 -13.88 -8.57 12.52
CA LEU A 57 -13.62 -9.92 12.05
C LEU A 57 -12.98 -10.77 13.17
N PRO A 58 -13.35 -12.06 13.29
CA PRO A 58 -12.54 -13.02 14.03
C PRO A 58 -11.13 -13.12 13.44
N ASP A 59 -10.15 -13.55 14.25
CA ASP A 59 -8.83 -13.94 13.75
C ASP A 59 -8.98 -15.07 12.72
N GLY A 60 -8.22 -14.99 11.63
CA GLY A 60 -8.15 -16.05 10.62
C GLY A 60 -9.08 -15.88 9.40
N VAL A 61 -9.84 -14.79 9.27
CA VAL A 61 -10.73 -14.56 8.14
C VAL A 61 -9.94 -14.10 6.90
N PRO A 62 -10.05 -14.82 5.76
CA PRO A 62 -9.36 -14.43 4.55
C PRO A 62 -9.99 -13.18 3.91
N MET A 63 -9.14 -12.28 3.42
CA MET A 63 -9.52 -11.10 2.67
C MET A 63 -8.78 -11.08 1.33
N PHE A 64 -9.52 -10.99 0.23
CA PHE A 64 -8.96 -10.87 -1.10
C PHE A 64 -9.01 -9.42 -1.59
N GLY A 65 -7.89 -8.92 -2.11
CA GLY A 65 -7.81 -7.59 -2.72
C GLY A 65 -7.23 -7.62 -4.12
N ILE A 66 -7.73 -6.68 -4.93
CA ILE A 66 -7.23 -6.41 -6.28
C ILE A 66 -6.81 -4.95 -6.36
N LEU A 67 -5.60 -4.68 -6.82
CA LEU A 67 -5.11 -3.34 -7.19
C LEU A 67 -5.04 -3.28 -8.72
N PRO A 68 -6.05 -2.68 -9.40
CA PRO A 68 -6.22 -2.77 -10.85
C PRO A 68 -5.19 -1.95 -11.63
N GLU A 69 -4.71 -0.85 -11.06
CA GLU A 69 -3.69 0.02 -11.65
C GLU A 69 -2.52 0.15 -10.68
N PRO A 70 -1.73 -0.93 -10.51
CA PRO A 70 -0.73 -0.99 -9.47
C PRO A 70 0.52 -0.19 -9.89
N GLU A 71 1.06 0.57 -8.94
CA GLU A 71 2.38 1.20 -9.05
C GLU A 71 3.11 1.05 -7.71
N PRO A 72 4.45 1.16 -7.67
CA PRO A 72 5.24 0.88 -6.47
C PRO A 72 4.71 1.58 -5.22
N ALA A 73 4.44 2.88 -5.30
CA ALA A 73 4.00 3.66 -4.15
C ALA A 73 2.54 3.38 -3.75
N PHE A 74 1.65 3.04 -4.71
CA PHE A 74 0.30 2.59 -4.40
C PHE A 74 0.33 1.24 -3.67
N LEU A 75 1.15 0.31 -4.16
CA LEU A 75 1.33 -0.99 -3.52
C LEU A 75 1.89 -0.84 -2.10
N THR A 76 2.93 0.00 -1.92
CA THR A 76 3.48 0.30 -0.59
C THR A 76 2.37 0.82 0.33
N SER A 77 1.62 1.83 -0.10
CA SER A 77 0.50 2.40 0.67
C SER A 77 -0.50 1.32 1.13
N ALA A 78 -0.97 0.49 0.21
CA ALA A 78 -1.95 -0.56 0.51
C ALA A 78 -1.39 -1.62 1.46
N MET A 79 -0.15 -2.06 1.24
CA MET A 79 0.51 -3.06 2.10
C MET A 79 0.82 -2.50 3.49
N THR A 80 1.29 -1.26 3.60
CA THR A 80 1.54 -0.59 4.89
C THR A 80 0.24 -0.42 5.68
N ALA A 81 -0.84 -0.03 5.02
CA ALA A 81 -2.15 0.09 5.64
C ALA A 81 -2.67 -1.26 6.17
N ALA A 82 -2.63 -2.31 5.34
CA ALA A 82 -3.10 -3.65 5.71
C ALA A 82 -2.27 -4.23 6.87
N PHE A 83 -0.94 -4.15 6.75
CA PHE A 83 -0.01 -4.57 7.81
C PHE A 83 -0.29 -3.87 9.13
N SER A 84 -0.43 -2.54 9.11
CA SER A 84 -0.68 -1.74 10.33
C SER A 84 -2.04 -2.04 10.96
N ALA A 85 -3.03 -2.42 10.15
CA ALA A 85 -4.35 -2.79 10.62
C ALA A 85 -4.41 -4.20 11.24
N GLY A 86 -3.36 -5.01 11.10
CA GLY A 86 -3.30 -6.39 11.61
C GLY A 86 -3.67 -7.46 10.60
N PHE A 87 -3.68 -7.15 9.30
CA PHE A 87 -3.84 -8.17 8.27
C PHE A 87 -2.49 -8.82 7.94
N ASP A 88 -2.42 -10.14 8.08
CA ASP A 88 -1.26 -10.94 7.72
C ASP A 88 -1.27 -11.26 6.22
N LEU A 89 -0.11 -11.17 5.56
CA LEU A 89 0.02 -11.41 4.13
C LEU A 89 0.17 -12.91 3.87
N GLN A 90 -0.80 -13.51 3.17
CA GLN A 90 -0.77 -14.94 2.82
C GLN A 90 -0.17 -15.18 1.44
N SER A 91 -0.58 -14.38 0.45
CA SER A 91 -0.01 -14.46 -0.89
C SER A 91 -0.23 -13.19 -1.69
N ILE A 92 0.61 -12.99 -2.69
CA ILE A 92 0.52 -11.86 -3.62
C ILE A 92 0.99 -12.30 -5.00
N ALA A 93 0.29 -11.83 -6.04
CA ALA A 93 0.60 -12.14 -7.43
C ALA A 93 0.73 -10.86 -8.26
N LEU A 94 1.82 -10.77 -9.01
CA LEU A 94 2.13 -9.75 -10.00
C LEU A 94 2.65 -10.45 -11.26
N ARG A 95 1.89 -10.41 -12.35
CA ARG A 95 2.26 -11.06 -13.62
C ARG A 95 3.17 -10.16 -14.47
N THR A 96 2.75 -8.91 -14.69
CA THR A 96 3.51 -7.87 -15.37
C THR A 96 3.32 -6.55 -14.63
N GLY A 97 4.11 -5.53 -14.96
CA GLY A 97 3.98 -4.21 -14.33
C GLY A 97 2.70 -3.45 -14.67
N HIS A 98 1.85 -3.97 -15.57
CA HIS A 98 0.59 -3.34 -15.99
C HIS A 98 -0.64 -4.17 -15.63
N ASP A 99 -0.46 -5.43 -15.23
CA ASP A 99 -1.57 -6.27 -14.80
C ASP A 99 -1.99 -5.94 -13.37
N PRO A 100 -3.27 -6.15 -13.01
CA PRO A 100 -3.72 -6.01 -11.64
C PRO A 100 -2.90 -6.86 -10.66
N VAL A 101 -2.50 -6.26 -9.53
CA VAL A 101 -1.94 -7.03 -8.41
C VAL A 101 -3.08 -7.67 -7.64
N GLN A 102 -2.93 -8.94 -7.32
CA GLN A 102 -3.87 -9.70 -6.50
C GLN A 102 -3.20 -10.05 -5.17
N VAL A 103 -3.91 -9.86 -4.07
CA VAL A 103 -3.37 -10.08 -2.73
C VAL A 103 -4.38 -10.84 -1.89
N VAL A 104 -3.90 -11.83 -1.14
CA VAL A 104 -4.66 -12.53 -0.11
C VAL A 104 -4.06 -12.17 1.23
N TRP A 105 -4.89 -11.62 2.11
CA TRP A 105 -4.57 -11.41 3.50
C TRP A 105 -5.45 -12.28 4.40
N GLN A 106 -5.09 -12.33 5.67
CA GLN A 106 -5.89 -12.94 6.72
C GLN A 106 -6.00 -11.98 7.91
N SER A 107 -7.18 -11.80 8.49
CA SER A 107 -7.33 -11.03 9.73
C SER A 107 -6.48 -11.67 10.84
N ALA A 108 -5.73 -10.84 11.55
CA ALA A 108 -4.88 -11.27 12.64
C ALA A 108 -4.72 -10.13 13.65
N LYS A 109 -3.92 -10.40 14.68
CA LYS A 109 -3.52 -9.38 15.64
C LYS A 109 -2.57 -8.38 14.99
N LYS A 110 -2.67 -7.13 15.43
CA LYS A 110 -1.74 -6.08 15.03
C LYS A 110 -0.30 -6.52 15.32
N PRO A 111 0.61 -6.41 14.34
CA PRO A 111 1.99 -6.84 14.51
C PRO A 111 2.68 -5.95 15.53
N ASN A 112 3.59 -6.53 16.32
CA ASN A 112 4.57 -5.75 17.06
C ASN A 112 5.71 -5.41 16.11
N ALA A 113 5.97 -4.13 15.88
CA ALA A 113 6.93 -3.70 14.89
C ALA A 113 8.37 -4.08 15.28
N GLU A 114 9.10 -4.69 14.34
CA GLU A 114 10.52 -5.00 14.51
C GLU A 114 11.39 -3.97 13.78
N LYS A 115 12.59 -3.72 14.30
CA LYS A 115 13.56 -2.83 13.65
C LYS A 115 13.99 -3.42 12.31
N ILE A 116 14.04 -2.57 11.29
CA ILE A 116 14.53 -2.94 9.95
C ILE A 116 16.00 -3.38 10.06
N LYS A 117 16.28 -4.60 9.59
CA LYS A 117 17.64 -5.12 9.39
C LYS A 117 17.94 -5.13 7.91
N GLN A 118 18.74 -4.17 7.43
CA GLN A 118 18.99 -3.99 6.00
C GLN A 118 19.56 -5.26 5.33
N ASP A 119 20.48 -5.95 6.00
CA ASP A 119 21.06 -7.20 5.51
C ASP A 119 20.02 -8.29 5.27
N ALA A 120 19.02 -8.41 6.15
CA ALA A 120 17.94 -9.40 6.00
C ALA A 120 17.08 -9.11 4.76
N ILE A 121 16.78 -7.83 4.51
CA ILE A 121 16.04 -7.41 3.31
C ILE A 121 16.89 -7.62 2.06
N LYS A 122 18.18 -7.27 2.09
CA LYS A 122 19.12 -7.49 0.97
C LYS A 122 19.25 -8.97 0.63
N SER A 123 19.42 -9.84 1.63
CA SER A 123 19.45 -11.30 1.44
C SER A 123 18.15 -11.83 0.84
N SER A 124 17.01 -11.29 1.25
CA SER A 124 15.69 -11.69 0.72
C SER A 124 15.54 -11.30 -0.76
N LEU A 125 15.98 -10.10 -1.14
CA LEU A 125 15.99 -9.65 -2.54
C LEU A 125 16.96 -10.46 -3.40
N GLN A 126 18.15 -10.78 -2.89
CA GLN A 126 19.10 -11.66 -3.57
C GLN A 126 18.50 -13.04 -3.80
N LYS A 127 17.87 -13.63 -2.77
CA LYS A 127 17.17 -14.91 -2.89
C LYS A 127 16.06 -14.85 -3.94
N PHE A 128 15.27 -13.78 -3.97
CA PHE A 128 14.24 -13.56 -4.98
C PHE A 128 14.83 -13.51 -6.40
N LEU A 129 15.86 -12.69 -6.63
CA LEU A 129 16.50 -12.56 -7.94
C LEU A 129 17.18 -13.85 -8.40
N SER A 130 17.91 -14.53 -7.50
CA SER A 130 18.54 -15.82 -7.78
C SER A 130 17.51 -16.91 -8.08
N GLY A 131 16.39 -16.94 -7.34
CA GLY A 131 15.30 -17.88 -7.59
C GLY A 131 14.55 -17.60 -8.90
N ARG A 132 14.48 -16.34 -9.33
CA ARG A 132 13.86 -15.94 -10.59
C ARG A 132 14.73 -16.30 -11.80
N GLY A 133 16.04 -16.12 -11.72
CA GLY A 133 16.98 -16.51 -12.78
C GLY A 133 16.94 -15.68 -14.06
N GLU A 134 16.19 -14.56 -14.07
CA GLU A 134 16.08 -13.62 -15.19
C GLU A 134 16.02 -12.16 -14.69
N PRO A 135 16.31 -11.17 -15.55
CA PRO A 135 16.18 -9.76 -15.20
C PRO A 135 14.76 -9.43 -14.71
N ALA A 136 14.67 -8.79 -13.54
CA ALA A 136 13.40 -8.35 -12.95
C ALA A 136 13.21 -6.85 -13.15
N SER A 137 11.98 -6.42 -13.46
CA SER A 137 11.66 -4.99 -13.45
C SER A 137 11.68 -4.44 -12.03
N TYR A 138 11.91 -3.13 -11.88
CA TYR A 138 11.90 -2.47 -10.57
C TYR A 138 10.65 -2.81 -9.76
N PHE A 139 9.47 -2.90 -10.39
CA PHE A 139 8.24 -3.18 -9.66
C PHE A 139 8.20 -4.59 -9.05
N HIS A 140 8.76 -5.61 -9.73
CA HIS A 140 8.89 -6.95 -9.15
C HIS A 140 9.85 -6.95 -7.95
N VAL A 141 10.97 -6.23 -8.06
CA VAL A 141 11.95 -6.13 -6.97
C VAL A 141 11.38 -5.34 -5.79
N HIS A 142 10.64 -4.27 -6.06
CA HIS A 142 9.90 -3.49 -5.06
C HIS A 142 8.88 -4.35 -4.32
N LEU A 143 8.07 -5.14 -5.04
CA LEU A 143 7.13 -6.09 -4.46
C LEU A 143 7.86 -7.12 -3.56
N ALA A 144 8.94 -7.72 -4.06
CA ALA A 144 9.73 -8.67 -3.28
C ALA A 144 10.29 -8.04 -1.99
N GLY A 145 10.73 -6.78 -2.06
CA GLY A 145 11.17 -6.02 -0.90
C GLY A 145 10.05 -5.78 0.10
N LEU A 146 8.85 -5.43 -0.37
CA LEU A 146 7.68 -5.27 0.51
C LEU A 146 7.30 -6.58 1.19
N ILE A 147 7.34 -7.71 0.48
CA ILE A 147 7.12 -9.04 1.07
C ILE A 147 8.14 -9.29 2.19
N ALA A 148 9.43 -9.05 1.92
CA ALA A 148 10.48 -9.21 2.93
C ALA A 148 10.25 -8.30 4.15
N LEU A 149 9.79 -7.06 3.95
CA LEU A 149 9.45 -6.16 5.06
C LEU A 149 8.25 -6.66 5.88
N VAL A 150 7.24 -7.27 5.25
CA VAL A 150 6.10 -7.89 5.96
C VAL A 150 6.57 -9.07 6.79
N GLU A 151 7.32 -10.00 6.18
CA GLU A 151 7.84 -11.21 6.84
C GLU A 151 8.71 -10.86 8.06
N ASN A 152 9.47 -9.76 7.97
CA ASN A 152 10.28 -9.25 9.07
C ASN A 152 9.55 -8.23 9.96
N LYS A 153 8.23 -8.09 9.83
CA LYS A 153 7.36 -7.19 10.64
C LYS A 153 7.86 -5.75 10.78
N CYS A 154 8.45 -5.22 9.72
CA CYS A 154 9.17 -3.93 9.77
C CYS A 154 8.67 -2.92 8.75
N LEU A 155 7.47 -3.13 8.20
CA LEU A 155 6.87 -2.29 7.15
C LEU A 155 6.41 -0.91 7.68
N LYS A 156 6.11 -0.81 8.98
CA LYS A 156 5.90 0.45 9.71
C LYS A 156 6.29 0.26 11.18
N GLN A 157 7.01 1.20 11.77
CA GLN A 157 7.26 1.22 13.21
C GLN A 157 6.08 1.87 13.95
N ASP A 158 5.86 1.50 15.21
CA ASP A 158 4.73 2.02 16.01
C ASP A 158 4.73 3.55 16.12
N ALA A 159 5.92 4.14 16.27
CA ALA A 159 6.10 5.59 16.40
C ALA A 159 6.02 6.36 15.07
N ASP A 160 6.09 5.68 13.92
CA ASP A 160 6.15 6.35 12.63
C ASP A 160 4.75 6.81 12.20
N GLU A 161 4.64 7.98 11.56
CA GLU A 161 3.47 8.27 10.74
C GLU A 161 3.53 7.49 9.42
N PHE A 162 2.42 7.44 8.67
CA PHE A 162 2.44 6.76 7.37
C PHE A 162 3.43 7.43 6.40
N ASP A 163 3.53 8.76 6.38
CA ASP A 163 4.49 9.45 5.51
C ASP A 163 5.94 9.04 5.82
N ASP A 164 6.29 8.97 7.11
CA ASP A 164 7.62 8.52 7.54
C ASP A 164 7.89 7.07 7.12
N ALA A 165 6.93 6.17 7.31
CA ALA A 165 7.08 4.76 6.96
C ALA A 165 7.26 4.57 5.43
N LEU A 166 6.47 5.27 4.62
CA LEU A 166 6.60 5.21 3.16
C LEU A 166 7.94 5.79 2.68
N ARG A 167 8.39 6.91 3.25
CA ARG A 167 9.69 7.51 2.93
C ARG A 167 10.85 6.60 3.32
N LYS A 168 10.83 6.03 4.53
CA LYS A 168 11.86 5.08 4.98
C LYS A 168 11.95 3.85 4.08
N THR A 169 10.80 3.32 3.65
CA THR A 169 10.74 2.19 2.70
C THR A 169 11.39 2.56 1.36
N GLN A 170 11.06 3.74 0.82
CA GLN A 170 11.66 4.23 -0.43
C GLN A 170 13.18 4.41 -0.30
N THR A 171 13.65 5.09 0.75
CA THR A 171 15.08 5.30 1.00
C THR A 171 15.81 3.97 1.16
N LEU A 172 15.22 3.02 1.90
CA LEU A 172 15.79 1.68 2.08
C LEU A 172 16.02 0.97 0.73
N PHE A 173 15.01 0.94 -0.13
CA PHE A 173 15.14 0.28 -1.44
C PHE A 173 16.12 1.01 -2.35
N GLU A 174 16.16 2.34 -2.33
CA GLU A 174 17.15 3.10 -3.08
C GLU A 174 18.58 2.81 -2.61
N THR A 175 18.81 2.67 -1.30
CA THR A 175 20.11 2.30 -0.76
C THR A 175 20.50 0.88 -1.16
N ILE A 176 19.61 -0.10 -0.95
CA ILE A 176 19.90 -1.51 -1.23
C ILE A 176 20.15 -1.77 -2.72
N LEU A 177 19.46 -1.07 -3.62
CA LEU A 177 19.60 -1.28 -5.07
C LEU A 177 20.79 -0.55 -5.70
N LYS A 178 21.43 0.37 -4.98
CA LYS A 178 22.64 1.07 -5.45
C LYS A 178 23.94 0.33 -5.11
N GLU A 179 23.88 -0.60 -4.16
CA GLU A 179 25.01 -1.44 -3.71
C GLU A 179 25.04 -2.80 -4.40
#